data_AF-A0A7J4V869-F1
#
_entry.id   AF-A0A7J4V869-F1
#
_cell.length_a   1.000
_cell.length_b   1.000
_cell.length_c   1.000
_cell.angle_alpha   90.00
_cell.angle_beta   90.00
_cell.angle_gamma   90.00
#
_symmetry.space_group_name_H-M   'P 1'
#
loop_
_entity.id
_entity.type
_entity.pdbx_description
1 polymer ?
#
loop_
_entity_poly.entity_id
_entity_poly.type
_entity_poly.pdbx_seq_one_letter_code
_entity_poly.pdbx_strand_id
1 'polypeptide(L)'
;INAGVSNIDQRDNQGFKKGTLSTSENMFYLSLANKFSEKLSVGITAKFYYYKLYEEVTSTSLGFDIGAIYSFNPDLSISLVLTDINSQYKWDTSPIYGTDGVSSNDKFPLFKKLGVAYFLRPYNVQLAAEFASDNFGTNLIRFGAEYNIYEGLYLRGGIDNWFLNNGDEPAKPSLGFSYSRAFAGLKVGVDYAFQVEQYSTGHRHIIGLNFIF
;
A
#
# COMPACT_ATOMS: atom_id res chain seq x y z
N ILE A 1 -1.83 10.07 -1.31
CA ILE A 1 -1.53 9.46 0.01
C ILE A 1 -0.58 10.39 0.74
N ASN A 2 -0.81 10.67 2.03
CA ASN A 2 0.11 11.45 2.86
C ASN A 2 0.47 10.63 4.10
N ALA A 3 1.73 10.69 4.51
CA ALA A 3 2.23 10.14 5.76
C ALA A 3 3.18 11.14 6.40
N GLY A 4 3.27 11.17 7.73
CA GLY A 4 4.17 12.08 8.42
C GLY A 4 4.13 11.92 9.92
N VAL A 5 5.19 12.39 10.58
CA VAL A 5 5.29 12.46 12.04
C VAL A 5 5.50 13.92 12.41
N SER A 6 4.83 14.37 13.46
CA SER A 6 4.97 15.73 14.01
C SER A 6 5.40 15.67 15.47
N ASN A 7 5.73 16.83 16.04
CA ASN A 7 6.13 16.97 17.45
C ASN A 7 7.41 16.19 17.82
N ILE A 8 8.34 16.03 16.87
CA ILE A 8 9.67 15.49 17.16
C ILE A 8 10.45 16.58 17.90
N ASP A 9 10.97 16.29 19.09
CA ASP A 9 11.75 17.27 19.86
C ASP A 9 13.05 17.64 19.13
N GLN A 10 13.19 18.91 18.73
CA GLN A 10 14.48 19.44 18.28
C GLN A 10 15.31 19.80 19.50
N ARG A 11 16.52 19.27 19.59
CA ARG A 11 17.48 19.59 20.67
C ARG A 11 18.79 20.09 20.09
N ASP A 12 19.47 20.94 20.84
CA ASP A 12 20.84 21.34 20.54
C ASP A 12 21.86 20.30 21.03
N ASN A 13 23.14 20.57 20.79
CA ASN A 13 24.24 19.68 21.21
C ASN A 13 24.42 19.57 22.73
N GLN A 14 23.74 20.43 23.51
CA GLN A 14 23.73 20.41 24.97
C GLN A 14 22.46 19.73 25.52
N GLY A 15 21.55 19.29 24.63
CA GLY A 15 20.31 18.61 24.98
C GLY A 15 19.13 19.53 25.31
N PHE A 16 19.29 20.86 25.20
CA PHE A 16 18.20 21.79 25.43
C PHE A 16 17.23 21.79 24.25
N LYS A 17 15.92 21.83 24.55
CA LYS A 17 14.87 21.85 23.53
C LYS A 17 14.89 23.19 22.80
N LYS A 18 15.08 23.14 21.48
CA LYS A 18 15.11 24.31 20.58
C LYS A 18 13.77 24.54 19.87
N GLY A 19 13.00 23.47 19.67
CA GLY A 19 11.75 23.52 18.93
C GLY A 19 11.15 22.15 18.68
N THR A 20 10.29 22.06 17.67
CA THR A 20 9.67 20.82 17.21
C THR A 20 9.85 20.65 15.72
N LEU A 21 10.12 19.43 15.27
CA LEU A 21 10.27 19.04 13.88
C LEU A 21 9.07 18.20 13.43
N SER A 22 8.88 18.17 12.11
CA SER A 22 7.90 17.32 11.45
C SER A 22 8.43 16.82 10.11
N THR A 23 8.08 15.59 9.77
CA THR A 23 8.32 14.97 8.47
C THR A 23 7.02 14.85 7.70
N SER A 24 7.06 14.94 6.38
CA SER A 24 5.88 14.66 5.55
C SER A 24 6.24 14.08 4.20
N GLU A 25 5.59 12.98 3.85
CA GLU A 25 5.68 12.31 2.57
C GLU A 25 4.32 12.35 1.88
N ASN A 26 4.32 12.74 0.61
CA ASN A 26 3.14 12.76 -0.24
C ASN A 26 3.39 11.92 -1.48
N MET A 27 2.44 11.05 -1.79
CA MET A 27 2.39 10.32 -3.06
C MET A 27 1.12 10.70 -3.81
N PHE A 28 1.32 11.19 -5.03
CA PHE A 28 0.27 11.42 -6.03
C PHE A 28 0.41 10.33 -7.09
N TYR A 29 -0.71 9.82 -7.61
CA TYR A 29 -0.65 8.81 -8.65
C TYR A 29 -1.81 8.92 -9.61
N LEU A 30 -1.57 8.47 -10.84
CA LEU A 30 -2.56 8.36 -11.90
C LEU A 30 -2.47 6.98 -12.50
N SER A 31 -3.59 6.28 -12.55
CA SER A 31 -3.70 4.92 -13.07
C SER A 31 -4.61 4.90 -14.29
N LEU A 32 -4.19 4.19 -15.34
CA LEU A 32 -4.97 3.90 -16.52
C LEU A 32 -4.99 2.39 -16.74
N ALA A 33 -6.15 1.84 -17.07
CA ALA A 33 -6.30 0.42 -17.38
C ALA A 33 -7.21 0.25 -18.59
N ASN A 34 -6.94 -0.79 -19.37
CA ASN A 34 -7.77 -1.16 -20.51
C ASN A 34 -8.00 -2.68 -20.55
N LYS A 35 -9.21 -3.05 -20.97
CA LYS A 35 -9.61 -4.44 -21.20
C LYS A 35 -9.36 -4.78 -22.66
N PHE A 36 -8.28 -5.51 -22.92
CA PHE A 36 -7.86 -5.87 -24.27
C PHE A 36 -8.64 -7.06 -24.84
N SER A 37 -9.21 -7.91 -23.98
CA SER A 37 -10.12 -8.99 -24.36
C SER A 37 -11.08 -9.32 -23.22
N GLU A 38 -12.02 -10.23 -23.43
CA GLU A 38 -12.90 -10.71 -22.34
C GLU A 38 -12.11 -11.27 -21.14
N LYS A 39 -10.92 -11.80 -21.39
CA LYS A 39 -10.07 -12.47 -20.40
C LYS A 39 -8.92 -11.60 -19.90
N LEU A 40 -8.40 -10.68 -20.70
CA LEU A 40 -7.18 -9.93 -20.39
C LEU A 40 -7.46 -8.44 -20.16
N SER A 41 -7.04 -7.94 -19.00
CA SER A 41 -6.97 -6.52 -18.69
C SER A 41 -5.56 -6.14 -18.27
N VAL A 42 -5.09 -4.97 -18.70
CA VAL A 42 -3.75 -4.45 -18.37
C VAL A 42 -3.88 -3.02 -17.89
N GLY A 43 -3.09 -2.65 -16.88
CA GLY A 43 -3.04 -1.32 -16.31
C GLY A 43 -1.62 -0.83 -16.07
N ILE A 44 -1.47 0.48 -16.10
CA ILE A 44 -0.25 1.21 -15.78
C ILE A 44 -0.58 2.30 -14.77
N THR A 45 0.35 2.55 -13.84
CA THR A 45 0.24 3.65 -12.88
C THR A 45 1.52 4.47 -12.91
N ALA A 46 1.39 5.79 -12.99
CA ALA A 46 2.47 6.72 -12.73
C ALA A 46 2.31 7.27 -11.30
N LYS A 47 3.41 7.31 -10.54
CA LYS A 47 3.47 7.82 -9.17
C LYS A 47 4.47 8.96 -9.09
N PHE A 48 4.10 10.00 -8.36
CA PHE A 48 4.96 11.12 -8.02
C PHE A 48 5.06 11.20 -6.50
N TYR A 49 6.29 11.09 -6.00
CA TYR A 49 6.61 11.16 -4.58
C TYR A 49 7.24 12.51 -4.26
N TYR A 50 6.80 13.12 -3.17
CA TYR A 50 7.39 14.31 -2.59
C TYR A 50 7.56 14.11 -1.08
N TYR A 51 8.81 14.04 -0.62
CA TYR A 51 9.14 13.86 0.78
C TYR A 51 9.93 15.07 1.29
N LYS A 52 9.39 15.76 2.29
CA LYS A 52 10.11 16.68 3.16
C LYS A 52 10.61 15.98 4.43
N LEU A 53 11.92 15.81 4.54
CA LEU A 53 12.57 15.11 5.66
C LEU A 53 12.93 16.07 6.80
N TYR A 54 13.74 17.10 6.53
CA TYR A 54 14.22 18.01 7.55
C TYR A 54 14.63 19.35 6.93
N GLU A 55 14.11 20.46 7.47
CA GLU A 55 14.35 21.83 6.96
C GLU A 55 14.19 21.92 5.42
N GLU A 56 15.29 22.11 4.69
CA GLU A 56 15.35 22.23 3.23
C GLU A 56 15.64 20.90 2.52
N VAL A 57 15.91 19.82 3.26
CA VAL A 57 16.16 18.48 2.72
C VAL A 57 14.83 17.87 2.28
N THR A 58 14.66 17.86 0.97
CA THR A 58 13.49 17.29 0.29
C THR A 58 13.91 16.31 -0.80
N SER A 59 13.02 15.40 -1.15
CA SER A 59 13.22 14.39 -2.19
C SER A 59 11.98 14.32 -3.07
N THR A 60 12.21 14.35 -4.38
CA THR A 60 11.15 14.21 -5.39
C THR A 60 11.47 13.03 -6.29
N SER A 61 10.48 12.18 -6.56
CA SER A 61 10.69 10.97 -7.36
C SER A 61 9.51 10.62 -8.24
N LEU A 62 9.80 9.90 -9.33
CA LEU A 62 8.82 9.34 -10.23
C LEU A 62 8.94 7.83 -10.25
N GLY A 63 7.82 7.15 -10.04
CA GLY A 63 7.70 5.70 -10.04
C GLY A 63 6.64 5.21 -11.00
N PHE A 64 6.74 3.96 -11.42
CA PHE A 64 5.74 3.34 -12.28
C PHE A 64 5.37 1.94 -11.79
N ASP A 65 4.11 1.58 -11.97
CA ASP A 65 3.62 0.22 -11.81
C ASP A 65 3.00 -0.27 -13.11
N ILE A 66 3.13 -1.56 -13.39
CA ILE A 66 2.47 -2.23 -14.52
C ILE A 66 1.83 -3.50 -13.99
N GLY A 67 0.57 -3.74 -14.33
CA GLY A 67 -0.16 -4.92 -13.89
C GLY A 67 -1.05 -5.49 -14.99
N ALA A 68 -1.28 -6.79 -14.94
CA ALA A 68 -2.22 -7.49 -15.80
C ALA A 68 -3.05 -8.48 -14.99
N ILE A 69 -4.31 -8.64 -15.38
CA ILE A 69 -5.23 -9.64 -14.84
C ILE A 69 -5.73 -10.50 -16.00
N TYR A 70 -5.63 -11.82 -15.83
CA TYR A 70 -6.17 -12.81 -16.74
C TYR A 70 -7.28 -13.61 -16.06
N SER A 71 -8.50 -13.51 -16.58
CA SER A 71 -9.68 -14.24 -16.11
C SER A 71 -9.82 -15.53 -16.92
N PHE A 72 -9.57 -16.68 -16.29
CA PHE A 72 -9.71 -17.98 -16.95
C PHE A 72 -11.18 -18.31 -17.19
N ASN A 73 -12.02 -18.01 -16.19
CA ASN A 73 -13.46 -18.15 -16.20
C ASN A 73 -14.05 -17.08 -15.24
N PRO A 74 -15.38 -16.97 -15.10
CA PRO A 74 -15.99 -15.96 -14.22
C PRO A 74 -15.63 -16.07 -12.74
N ASP A 75 -15.11 -17.21 -12.28
CA ASP A 75 -14.77 -17.45 -10.89
C ASP A 75 -13.27 -17.35 -10.61
N LEU A 76 -12.42 -17.60 -11.60
CA LEU A 76 -10.97 -17.74 -11.43
C LEU A 76 -10.21 -16.69 -12.24
N SER A 77 -9.41 -15.90 -11.53
CA SER A 77 -8.49 -14.93 -12.13
C SER A 77 -7.08 -15.06 -11.55
N ILE A 78 -6.09 -14.79 -12.39
CA ILE A 78 -4.68 -14.65 -12.00
C ILE A 78 -4.23 -13.24 -12.36
N SER A 79 -3.36 -12.67 -11.55
CA SER A 79 -2.78 -11.35 -11.76
C SER A 79 -1.26 -11.39 -11.66
N LEU A 80 -0.60 -10.53 -12.44
CA LEU A 80 0.83 -10.28 -12.36
C LEU A 80 1.03 -8.76 -12.27
N VAL A 81 1.80 -8.31 -11.30
CA VAL A 81 2.08 -6.89 -11.08
C VAL A 81 3.56 -6.66 -10.82
N LEU A 82 4.12 -5.64 -11.45
CA LEU A 82 5.42 -5.06 -11.13
C LEU A 82 5.18 -3.69 -10.52
N THR A 83 5.67 -3.45 -9.29
CA THR A 83 5.53 -2.16 -8.63
C THR A 83 6.87 -1.47 -8.40
N ASP A 84 6.80 -0.15 -8.31
CA ASP A 84 7.89 0.74 -7.91
C ASP A 84 9.08 0.75 -8.88
N ILE A 85 8.78 0.53 -10.17
CA ILE A 85 9.74 0.65 -11.25
C ILE A 85 10.33 2.07 -11.24
N ASN A 86 11.65 2.16 -11.13
CA ASN A 86 12.41 3.42 -11.08
C ASN A 86 12.10 4.34 -9.87
N SER A 87 11.42 3.83 -8.84
CA SER A 87 11.13 4.61 -7.62
C SER A 87 12.36 4.64 -6.70
N GLN A 88 12.71 5.82 -6.18
CA GLN A 88 13.84 6.01 -5.28
C GLN A 88 13.76 7.37 -4.57
N TYR A 89 14.32 7.51 -3.37
CA TYR A 89 14.56 8.82 -2.78
C TYR A 89 15.97 9.31 -3.11
N LYS A 90 16.07 10.55 -3.57
CA LYS A 90 17.36 11.22 -3.74
C LYS A 90 17.46 12.30 -2.68
N TRP A 91 18.42 12.15 -1.79
CA TRP A 91 18.68 13.09 -0.72
C TRP A 91 19.85 13.98 -1.09
N ASP A 92 19.74 15.25 -0.72
CA ASP A 92 20.84 16.21 -0.77
C ASP A 92 20.83 17.02 0.52
N THR A 93 21.92 16.91 1.29
CA THR A 93 22.07 17.60 2.57
C THR A 93 22.97 18.82 2.51
N SER A 94 23.47 19.17 1.31
CA SER A 94 24.29 20.37 1.06
C SER A 94 23.63 21.69 1.51
N PRO A 95 22.30 21.88 1.43
CA PRO A 95 21.67 23.09 1.96
C PRO A 95 21.89 23.32 3.46
N ILE A 96 22.12 22.25 4.23
CA ILE A 96 22.30 22.32 5.69
C ILE A 96 23.78 22.32 6.06
N TYR A 97 24.58 21.47 5.42
CA TYR A 97 25.98 21.24 5.79
C TYR A 97 26.99 21.91 4.85
N GLY A 98 26.54 22.66 3.84
CA GLY A 98 27.41 23.32 2.88
C GLY A 98 28.30 22.32 2.14
N THR A 99 29.61 22.52 2.22
CA THR A 99 30.62 21.66 1.57
C THR A 99 30.72 20.26 2.15
N ASP A 100 30.25 20.05 3.38
CA ASP A 100 30.22 18.74 4.05
C ASP A 100 28.91 17.98 3.76
N GLY A 101 28.04 18.55 2.91
CA GLY A 101 26.82 17.90 2.44
C GLY A 101 27.10 16.65 1.62
N VAL A 102 26.18 15.70 1.69
CA VAL A 102 26.25 14.43 0.96
C VAL A 102 24.98 14.25 0.16
N SER A 103 25.12 13.79 -1.09
CA SER A 103 23.99 13.26 -1.85
C SER A 103 23.97 11.74 -1.79
N SER A 104 22.81 11.18 -1.47
CA SER A 104 22.58 9.74 -1.41
C SER A 104 21.32 9.38 -2.19
N ASN A 105 21.23 8.10 -2.57
CA ASN A 105 20.11 7.59 -3.33
C ASN A 105 19.63 6.27 -2.73
N ASP A 106 18.39 6.27 -2.25
CA ASP A 106 17.74 5.14 -1.60
C ASP A 106 16.68 4.57 -2.54
N LYS A 107 17.00 3.47 -3.20
CA LYS A 107 16.10 2.81 -4.16
C LYS A 107 14.98 2.08 -3.44
N PHE A 108 13.76 2.17 -3.98
CA PHE A 108 12.65 1.39 -3.46
C PHE A 108 12.76 -0.06 -3.92
N PRO A 109 12.21 -1.00 -3.14
CA PRO A 109 12.09 -2.39 -3.55
C PRO A 109 11.16 -2.51 -4.76
N LEU A 110 11.69 -3.05 -5.87
CA LEU A 110 10.89 -3.40 -7.03
C LEU A 110 10.22 -4.75 -6.74
N PHE A 111 8.91 -4.72 -6.47
CA PHE A 111 8.15 -5.94 -6.22
C PHE A 111 7.61 -6.56 -7.50
N LYS A 112 7.69 -7.89 -7.55
CA LYS A 112 7.02 -8.78 -8.51
C LYS A 112 5.94 -9.54 -7.74
N LYS A 113 4.68 -9.34 -8.10
CA LYS A 113 3.53 -9.92 -7.39
C LYS A 113 2.75 -10.83 -8.32
N LEU A 114 2.44 -12.03 -7.84
CA LEU A 114 1.59 -13.00 -8.51
C LEU A 114 0.40 -13.28 -7.61
N GLY A 115 -0.79 -12.91 -8.06
CA GLY A 115 -2.03 -13.10 -7.32
C GLY A 115 -2.96 -14.10 -7.99
N VAL A 116 -3.72 -14.84 -7.20
CA VAL A 116 -4.83 -15.69 -7.64
C VAL A 116 -6.07 -15.36 -6.81
N ALA A 117 -7.22 -15.30 -7.47
CA ALA A 117 -8.50 -15.14 -6.81
C ALA A 117 -9.51 -16.14 -7.36
N TYR A 118 -10.29 -16.73 -6.45
CA TYR A 118 -11.31 -17.72 -6.78
C TYR A 118 -12.64 -17.42 -6.06
N PHE A 119 -13.74 -17.35 -6.82
CA PHE A 119 -15.08 -17.11 -6.31
C PHE A 119 -15.87 -18.43 -6.16
N LEU A 120 -16.12 -18.82 -4.92
CA LEU A 120 -16.94 -19.95 -4.54
C LEU A 120 -18.42 -19.56 -4.59
N ARG A 121 -19.02 -19.61 -5.79
CA ARG A 121 -20.43 -19.26 -6.03
C ARG A 121 -21.43 -19.89 -5.03
N PRO A 122 -21.36 -21.18 -4.67
CA PRO A 122 -22.36 -21.78 -3.78
C PRO A 122 -22.41 -21.16 -2.38
N TYR A 123 -21.29 -20.56 -1.95
CA TYR A 123 -21.14 -19.99 -0.61
C TYR A 123 -21.03 -18.47 -0.62
N ASN A 124 -21.05 -17.81 -1.78
CA ASN A 124 -20.78 -16.37 -1.92
C ASN A 124 -19.49 -15.93 -1.20
N VAL A 125 -18.44 -16.74 -1.32
CA VAL A 125 -17.12 -16.49 -0.74
C VAL A 125 -16.10 -16.26 -1.85
N GLN A 126 -15.30 -15.21 -1.74
CA GLN A 126 -14.13 -14.99 -2.57
C GLN A 126 -12.86 -15.30 -1.78
N LEU A 127 -12.01 -16.17 -2.33
CA LEU A 127 -10.69 -16.46 -1.78
C LEU A 127 -9.63 -15.76 -2.63
N ALA A 128 -8.59 -15.25 -1.99
CA ALA A 128 -7.45 -14.66 -2.68
C ALA A 128 -6.13 -15.05 -1.99
N ALA A 129 -5.11 -15.24 -2.81
CA ALA A 129 -3.73 -15.41 -2.35
C ALA A 129 -2.78 -14.64 -3.26
N GLU A 130 -1.72 -14.08 -2.69
CA GLU A 130 -0.68 -13.36 -3.41
C GLU A 130 0.69 -13.80 -2.91
N PHE A 131 1.61 -14.06 -3.84
CA PHE A 131 3.03 -14.16 -3.57
C PHE A 131 3.72 -12.92 -4.13
N ALA A 132 4.56 -12.26 -3.33
CA ALA A 132 5.34 -11.11 -3.74
C ALA A 132 6.82 -11.29 -3.40
N SER A 133 7.68 -10.89 -4.34
CA SER A 133 9.13 -10.97 -4.22
C SER A 133 9.76 -9.67 -4.70
N ASP A 134 10.73 -9.12 -3.97
CA ASP A 134 11.47 -7.93 -4.37
C ASP A 134 12.90 -8.20 -4.84
N ASN A 135 13.57 -7.17 -5.34
CA ASN A 135 14.96 -7.22 -5.78
C ASN A 135 15.99 -7.11 -4.64
N PHE A 136 15.56 -6.88 -3.40
CA PHE A 136 16.41 -6.89 -2.20
C PHE A 136 16.39 -8.24 -1.46
N GLY A 137 15.58 -9.18 -1.95
CA GLY A 137 15.51 -10.56 -1.45
C GLY A 137 14.30 -10.85 -0.57
N THR A 138 13.41 -9.89 -0.32
CA THR A 138 12.17 -10.07 0.46
C THR A 138 11.20 -10.97 -0.30
N ASN A 139 10.68 -11.99 0.38
CA ASN A 139 9.60 -12.83 -0.14
C ASN A 139 8.46 -12.87 0.87
N LEU A 140 7.25 -12.51 0.43
CA LEU A 140 6.07 -12.49 1.29
C LEU A 140 4.87 -13.15 0.62
N ILE A 141 3.97 -13.68 1.45
CA ILE A 141 2.68 -14.20 1.05
C ILE A 141 1.56 -13.43 1.75
N ARG A 142 0.46 -13.22 1.03
CA ARG A 142 -0.80 -12.72 1.57
C ARG A 142 -1.89 -13.71 1.22
N PHE A 143 -2.86 -13.89 2.11
CA PHE A 143 -4.04 -14.68 1.81
C PHE A 143 -5.26 -14.13 2.55
N GLY A 144 -6.44 -14.28 1.97
CA GLY A 144 -7.65 -13.80 2.59
C GLY A 144 -8.91 -14.36 1.95
N ALA A 145 -10.01 -14.14 2.65
CA ALA A 145 -11.35 -14.48 2.23
C ALA A 145 -12.28 -13.29 2.44
N GLU A 146 -13.19 -13.09 1.50
CA GLU A 146 -14.34 -12.20 1.62
C GLU A 146 -15.61 -13.04 1.57
N TYR A 147 -16.50 -12.85 2.54
CA TYR A 147 -17.81 -13.48 2.60
C TYR A 147 -18.91 -12.43 2.45
N ASN A 148 -19.74 -12.60 1.43
CA ASN A 148 -20.90 -11.75 1.18
C ASN A 148 -22.12 -12.36 1.89
N ILE A 149 -22.49 -11.78 3.04
CA ILE A 149 -23.59 -12.28 3.87
C ILE A 149 -24.94 -11.88 3.25
N TYR A 150 -25.06 -10.60 2.90
CA TYR A 150 -26.25 -9.97 2.33
C TYR A 150 -25.84 -8.87 1.38
N GLU A 151 -26.75 -8.46 0.49
CA GLU A 151 -26.49 -7.38 -0.44
C GLU A 151 -26.00 -6.11 0.29
N GLY A 152 -24.80 -5.68 -0.07
CA GLY A 152 -24.15 -4.52 0.51
C GLY A 152 -23.36 -4.79 1.79
N LEU A 153 -23.40 -5.98 2.41
CA LEU A 153 -22.66 -6.35 3.62
C LEU A 153 -21.64 -7.47 3.36
N TYR A 154 -20.36 -7.14 3.55
CA TYR A 154 -19.23 -8.04 3.33
C TYR A 154 -18.40 -8.16 4.59
N LEU A 155 -18.00 -9.38 4.95
CA LEU A 155 -16.97 -9.64 5.96
C LEU A 155 -15.68 -10.09 5.29
N ARG A 156 -14.55 -9.65 5.83
CA ARG A 156 -13.22 -9.96 5.30
C ARG A 156 -12.33 -10.45 6.42
N GLY A 157 -11.49 -11.42 6.11
CA GLY A 157 -10.44 -11.88 7.01
C GLY A 157 -9.26 -12.41 6.22
N GLY A 158 -8.06 -12.25 6.76
CA GLY A 158 -6.85 -12.72 6.07
C GLY A 158 -5.59 -12.46 6.85
N ILE A 159 -4.48 -12.88 6.28
CA ILE A 159 -3.13 -12.61 6.78
C ILE A 159 -2.41 -11.75 5.75
N ASP A 160 -1.83 -10.67 6.27
CA ASP A 160 -1.01 -9.75 5.50
C ASP A 160 0.48 -9.96 5.80
N ASN A 161 1.31 -9.71 4.79
CA ASN A 161 2.79 -9.72 4.85
C ASN A 161 3.40 -10.88 5.66
N TRP A 162 3.03 -12.12 5.36
CA TRP A 162 3.75 -13.25 5.95
C TRP A 162 5.10 -13.42 5.23
N PHE A 163 6.18 -13.02 5.91
CA PHE A 163 7.54 -13.12 5.39
C PHE A 163 8.03 -14.58 5.41
N LEU A 164 8.51 -15.06 4.26
CA LEU A 164 8.99 -16.43 4.09
C LEU A 164 10.49 -16.57 4.35
N ASN A 165 11.23 -15.50 4.10
CA ASN A 165 12.68 -15.44 4.21
C ASN A 165 13.17 -14.71 5.47
N ASN A 166 12.24 -14.20 6.29
CA ASN A 166 12.52 -13.54 7.56
C ASN A 166 11.56 -14.08 8.62
N GLY A 167 11.98 -15.12 9.34
CA GLY A 167 11.14 -15.82 10.32
C GLY A 167 10.87 -15.03 11.60
N ASP A 168 11.57 -13.92 11.80
CA ASP A 168 11.42 -13.06 12.97
C ASP A 168 10.22 -12.10 12.83
N GLU A 169 9.73 -11.88 11.61
CA GLU A 169 8.53 -11.07 11.35
C GLU A 169 7.28 -11.97 11.39
N PRO A 170 6.41 -11.79 12.39
CA PRO A 170 5.22 -12.60 12.54
C PRO A 170 4.14 -12.22 11.53
N ALA A 171 3.30 -13.19 11.20
CA ALA A 171 2.17 -12.97 10.31
C ALA A 171 1.21 -11.89 10.88
N LYS A 172 0.65 -11.03 10.01
CA LYS A 172 -0.23 -9.93 10.41
C LYS A 172 -1.70 -10.28 10.11
N PRO A 173 -2.42 -10.96 11.02
CA PRO A 173 -3.83 -11.24 10.81
C PRO A 173 -4.63 -9.93 10.75
N SER A 174 -5.67 -9.96 9.93
CA SER A 174 -6.55 -8.83 9.68
C SER A 174 -8.00 -9.28 9.56
N LEU A 175 -8.91 -8.43 10.02
CA LEU A 175 -10.35 -8.60 9.95
C LEU A 175 -10.98 -7.29 9.51
N GLY A 176 -12.06 -7.35 8.74
CA GLY A 176 -12.76 -6.15 8.33
C GLY A 176 -14.17 -6.42 7.88
N PHE A 177 -14.93 -5.36 7.71
CA PHE A 177 -16.25 -5.41 7.10
C PHE A 177 -16.47 -4.21 6.19
N SER A 178 -17.39 -4.39 5.24
CA SER A 178 -17.88 -3.35 4.36
C SER A 178 -19.39 -3.31 4.44
N TYR A 179 -19.97 -2.13 4.55
CA TYR A 179 -21.40 -1.93 4.39
C TYR A 179 -21.66 -0.83 3.37
N SER A 180 -22.53 -1.09 2.39
CA SER A 180 -22.93 -0.10 1.39
C SER A 180 -24.43 -0.09 1.15
N ARG A 181 -24.98 1.09 0.91
CA ARG A 181 -26.41 1.31 0.66
C ARG A 181 -26.62 2.37 -0.41
N ALA A 182 -27.59 2.10 -1.29
CA ALA A 182 -28.02 3.05 -2.31
C ALA A 182 -29.06 4.03 -1.75
N PHE A 183 -28.85 5.32 -2.03
CA PHE A 183 -29.74 6.43 -1.70
C PHE A 183 -29.91 7.31 -2.94
N ALA A 184 -31.11 7.29 -3.54
CA ALA A 184 -31.49 8.20 -4.63
C ALA A 184 -30.44 8.32 -5.77
N GLY A 185 -29.91 7.19 -6.23
CA GLY A 185 -28.91 7.13 -7.31
C GLY A 185 -27.45 7.21 -6.85
N LEU A 186 -27.19 7.56 -5.59
CA LEU A 186 -25.85 7.54 -4.99
C LEU A 186 -25.69 6.29 -4.12
N LYS A 187 -24.65 5.48 -4.36
CA LYS A 187 -24.29 4.38 -3.46
C LYS A 187 -23.19 4.82 -2.51
N VAL A 188 -23.51 4.84 -1.21
CA VAL A 188 -22.59 5.22 -0.14
C VAL A 188 -22.13 3.95 0.57
N GLY A 189 -20.83 3.81 0.80
CA GLY A 189 -20.23 2.68 1.50
C GLY A 189 -19.29 3.11 2.62
N VAL A 190 -19.21 2.28 3.65
CA VAL A 190 -18.25 2.38 4.75
C VAL A 190 -17.47 1.08 4.82
N ASP A 191 -16.15 1.19 4.88
CA ASP A 191 -15.25 0.06 5.14
C ASP A 191 -14.54 0.28 6.47
N TYR A 192 -14.38 -0.80 7.22
CA TYR A 192 -13.52 -0.82 8.40
C TYR A 192 -12.63 -2.05 8.36
N ALA A 193 -11.34 -1.87 8.60
CA ALA A 193 -10.38 -2.95 8.74
C ALA A 193 -9.50 -2.76 9.96
N PHE A 194 -9.28 -3.86 10.67
CA PHE A 194 -8.37 -4.00 11.79
C PHE A 194 -7.24 -4.94 11.38
N GLN A 195 -6.00 -4.53 11.65
CA GLN A 195 -4.81 -5.34 11.42
C GLN A 195 -3.96 -5.34 12.69
N VAL A 196 -3.53 -6.52 13.10
CA VAL A 196 -2.60 -6.68 14.22
C VAL A 196 -1.23 -6.19 13.77
N GLU A 197 -0.71 -5.20 14.50
CA GLU A 197 0.67 -4.73 14.39
C GLU A 197 1.40 -4.99 15.70
N GLN A 198 2.64 -5.48 15.61
CA GLN A 198 3.43 -5.92 16.76
C GLN A 198 4.56 -4.95 17.14
N TYR A 199 5.07 -4.19 16.17
CA TYR A 199 6.16 -3.22 16.39
C TYR A 199 5.67 -1.78 16.51
N SER A 200 4.34 -1.57 16.52
CA SER A 200 3.70 -0.27 16.70
C SER A 200 3.17 -0.13 18.13
N THR A 201 3.06 1.11 18.61
CA THR A 201 2.45 1.44 19.92
C THR A 201 0.97 1.08 19.99
N GLY A 202 0.32 0.80 18.86
CA GLY A 202 -1.03 0.28 18.77
C GLY A 202 -1.29 -0.47 17.47
N HIS A 203 -2.39 -1.22 17.44
CA HIS A 203 -2.85 -1.90 16.24
C HIS A 203 -3.35 -0.92 15.17
N ARG A 204 -3.40 -1.38 13.92
CA ARG A 204 -3.78 -0.53 12.80
C ARG A 204 -5.28 -0.61 12.55
N HIS A 205 -5.92 0.55 12.54
CA HIS A 205 -7.32 0.74 12.19
C HIS A 205 -7.41 1.53 10.89
N ILE A 206 -8.16 1.02 9.92
CA ILE A 206 -8.36 1.64 8.61
C ILE A 206 -9.85 1.89 8.43
N ILE A 207 -10.23 3.12 8.13
CA ILE A 207 -11.60 3.52 7.86
C ILE A 207 -11.66 4.04 6.42
N GLY A 208 -12.59 3.50 5.63
CA GLY A 208 -12.83 3.90 4.25
C GLY A 208 -14.25 4.41 4.08
N LEU A 209 -14.42 5.44 3.24
CA LEU A 209 -15.71 5.94 2.81
C LEU A 209 -15.75 5.93 1.28
N ASN A 210 -16.77 5.31 0.70
CA ASN A 210 -16.94 5.19 -0.74
C ASN A 210 -18.20 5.91 -1.19
N PHE A 211 -18.09 6.60 -2.32
CA PHE A 211 -19.19 7.28 -3.00
C PHE A 211 -19.18 6.84 -4.46
N ILE A 212 -20.21 6.11 -4.87
CA ILE A 212 -20.34 5.57 -6.24
C ILE A 212 -21.53 6.27 -6.89
N PHE A 213 -21.25 6.93 -8.02
CA PHE A 213 -22.17 7.71 -8.85
C PHE A 213 -22.60 6.92 -10.09
#